data_AF-M6QQP1-F1
#
_entry.id   AF-M6QQP1-F1
#
_cell.length_a   1.000
_cell.length_b   1.000
_cell.length_c   1.000
_cell.angle_alpha   90.00
_cell.angle_beta   90.00
_cell.angle_gamma   90.00
#
_symmetry.space_group_name_H-M   'P 1'
#
loop_
_entity.id
_entity.type
_entity.pdbx_description
1 polymer ?
#
loop_
_entity_poly.entity_id
_entity_poly.type
_entity_poly.pdbx_seq_one_letter_code
_entity_poly.pdbx_strand_id
1 'polypeptide(L)'
;MNLIESPELLAHKDFDRAITVNGDVKLDEITAHDANQRVANEFKPLIERQYPGISITFGGEEKDTQRSMTSLAKAGLIAIFGIFGILALTIRSFWKPILILSTIPLGIIGIVIGFPLSGKSISFLAMIGIIGLAGVLVNASIVLVDCIDSIRKDSKASMDEILVEASKRRFRPILLTTLTTVAGLLPTAYSLGGSDPILIPMTLALGWGLGFGTLGSLFYVPVTLSVFNDLMIKFGKKKTKKK
;
A
#
# COMPACT_ATOMS: atom_id res chain seq x y z
N MET A 1 -6.07 -38.45 -51.89
CA MET A 1 -4.86 -37.80 -51.32
C MET A 1 -5.35 -36.50 -50.71
N ASN A 2 -5.68 -36.51 -49.42
CA ASN A 2 -6.24 -35.33 -48.74
C ASN A 2 -5.09 -34.38 -48.44
N LEU A 3 -4.91 -33.37 -49.31
CA LEU A 3 -4.01 -32.27 -49.06
C LEU A 3 -4.62 -31.45 -47.92
N ILE A 4 -4.09 -31.64 -46.71
CA ILE A 4 -4.39 -30.77 -45.57
C ILE A 4 -3.72 -29.44 -45.90
N GLU A 5 -4.51 -28.38 -46.09
CA GLU A 5 -4.01 -27.03 -46.31
C GLU A 5 -3.02 -26.66 -45.21
N SER A 6 -1.80 -26.29 -45.61
CA SER A 6 -0.78 -25.79 -44.69
C SER A 6 -1.30 -24.52 -44.04
N PRO A 7 -1.27 -24.38 -42.71
CA PRO A 7 -1.68 -23.13 -42.07
C PRO A 7 -0.78 -21.98 -42.54
N GLU A 8 -1.38 -20.87 -42.96
CA GLU A 8 -0.67 -19.69 -43.49
C GLU A 8 0.29 -19.05 -42.47
N LEU A 9 0.10 -19.29 -41.17
CA LEU A 9 0.89 -18.71 -40.09
C LEU A 9 1.12 -19.72 -38.97
N LEU A 10 2.39 -20.12 -38.79
CA LEU A 10 2.84 -20.86 -37.61
C LEU A 10 3.29 -19.86 -36.54
N ALA A 11 2.35 -19.40 -35.72
CA ALA A 11 2.66 -18.53 -34.60
C ALA A 11 3.39 -19.30 -33.49
N HIS A 12 4.44 -18.68 -32.95
CA HIS A 12 5.21 -19.23 -31.84
C HIS A 12 5.24 -18.21 -30.70
N LYS A 13 5.22 -18.72 -29.46
CA LYS A 13 5.38 -17.92 -28.24
C LYS A 13 6.31 -18.68 -27.31
N ASP A 14 7.38 -18.01 -26.87
CA ASP A 14 8.41 -18.61 -26.00
C ASP A 14 8.93 -19.98 -26.52
N PHE A 15 9.15 -20.07 -27.83
CA PHE A 15 9.61 -21.26 -28.59
C PHE A 15 8.59 -22.40 -28.79
N ASP A 16 7.39 -22.29 -28.23
CA ASP A 16 6.30 -23.25 -28.46
C ASP A 16 5.32 -22.78 -29.55
N ARG A 17 4.71 -23.72 -30.28
CA ARG A 17 3.62 -23.41 -31.23
C ARG A 17 2.42 -22.89 -30.44
N ALA A 18 1.91 -21.73 -30.83
CA ALA A 18 0.85 -21.05 -30.11
C ALA A 18 -0.29 -20.66 -31.06
N ILE A 19 -1.52 -20.76 -30.56
CA ILE A 19 -2.71 -20.17 -31.20
C ILE A 19 -3.20 -19.08 -30.25
N THR A 20 -3.32 -17.86 -30.77
CA THR A 20 -3.80 -16.71 -29.99
C THR A 20 -5.31 -16.60 -30.15
N VAL A 21 -6.03 -16.60 -29.01
CA VAL A 21 -7.46 -16.29 -28.96
C VAL A 21 -7.61 -14.91 -28.33
N ASN A 22 -8.27 -13.99 -29.04
CA ASN A 22 -8.51 -12.63 -28.58
C ASN A 22 -9.98 -12.48 -28.14
N GLY A 23 -10.21 -11.64 -27.14
CA GLY A 23 -11.55 -11.27 -26.69
C GLY A 23 -11.49 -9.94 -25.93
N ASP A 24 -12.46 -9.08 -26.19
CA ASP A 24 -12.58 -7.79 -25.50
C ASP A 24 -13.54 -7.89 -24.32
N VAL A 25 -13.25 -7.12 -23.27
CA VAL A 25 -13.99 -7.12 -22.03
C VAL A 25 -14.62 -5.74 -21.81
N LYS A 26 -15.89 -5.71 -21.41
CA LYS A 26 -16.51 -4.46 -20.92
C LYS A 26 -16.01 -4.17 -19.51
N LEU A 27 -15.07 -3.23 -19.42
CA LEU A 27 -14.40 -2.85 -18.17
C LEU A 27 -15.34 -2.28 -17.09
N ASP A 28 -16.54 -1.84 -17.47
CA ASP A 28 -17.57 -1.36 -16.53
C ASP A 28 -18.25 -2.49 -15.75
N GLU A 29 -18.21 -3.73 -16.25
CA GLU A 29 -18.89 -4.89 -15.66
C GLU A 29 -17.92 -5.89 -15.03
N ILE A 30 -16.77 -6.12 -15.65
CA ILE A 30 -15.80 -7.12 -15.20
C ILE A 30 -14.37 -6.69 -15.55
N THR A 31 -13.45 -6.93 -14.63
CA THR A 31 -12.03 -6.63 -14.86
C THR A 31 -11.39 -7.68 -15.77
N ALA A 32 -10.35 -7.30 -16.51
CA ALA A 32 -9.58 -8.25 -17.32
C ALA A 32 -9.04 -9.42 -16.48
N HIS A 33 -8.67 -9.16 -15.23
CA HIS A 33 -8.24 -10.18 -14.27
C HIS A 33 -9.35 -11.19 -13.97
N ASP A 34 -10.53 -10.72 -13.56
CA ASP A 34 -11.66 -11.58 -13.19
C ASP A 34 -12.19 -12.36 -14.42
N ALA A 35 -12.23 -11.72 -15.59
CA ALA A 35 -12.58 -12.39 -16.85
C ALA A 35 -11.60 -13.52 -17.19
N ASN A 36 -10.29 -13.25 -17.12
CA ASN A 36 -9.27 -14.26 -17.36
C ASN A 36 -9.29 -15.37 -16.32
N GLN A 37 -9.57 -15.07 -15.05
CA GLN A 37 -9.72 -16.09 -14.01
C GLN A 37 -10.91 -17.01 -14.27
N ARG A 38 -12.06 -16.47 -14.69
CA ARG A 38 -13.23 -17.29 -15.04
C ARG A 38 -12.93 -18.23 -16.20
N VAL A 39 -12.31 -17.72 -17.25
CA VAL A 39 -11.88 -18.53 -18.40
C VAL A 39 -10.86 -19.58 -17.96
N ALA A 40 -9.90 -19.22 -17.11
CA ALA A 40 -8.94 -20.18 -16.57
C ALA A 40 -9.63 -21.29 -15.76
N ASN A 41 -10.55 -20.94 -14.87
CA ASN A 41 -11.19 -21.89 -13.99
C ASN A 41 -12.13 -22.85 -14.73
N GLU A 42 -12.82 -22.40 -15.78
CA GLU A 42 -13.69 -23.26 -16.59
C GLU A 42 -12.91 -24.11 -17.61
N PHE A 43 -11.97 -23.50 -18.34
CA PHE A 43 -11.37 -24.15 -19.52
C PHE A 43 -10.05 -24.87 -19.24
N LYS A 44 -9.25 -24.41 -18.27
CA LYS A 44 -7.99 -25.04 -17.93
C LYS A 44 -8.14 -26.51 -17.51
N PRO A 45 -9.06 -26.89 -16.61
CA PRO A 45 -9.22 -28.31 -16.23
C PRO A 45 -9.75 -29.18 -17.37
N LEU A 46 -10.57 -28.64 -18.28
CA LEU A 46 -11.07 -29.36 -19.43
C LEU A 46 -9.95 -29.66 -20.44
N ILE A 47 -9.10 -28.66 -20.70
CA ILE A 47 -7.99 -28.75 -21.65
C ILE A 47 -6.88 -29.65 -21.10
N GLU A 48 -6.53 -29.53 -19.82
CA GLU A 48 -5.53 -30.42 -19.19
C GLU A 48 -5.96 -31.89 -19.22
N ARG A 49 -7.26 -32.16 -19.12
CA ARG A 49 -7.82 -33.53 -19.15
C ARG A 49 -7.94 -34.11 -20.56
N GLN A 50 -8.30 -33.30 -21.56
CA GLN A 50 -8.47 -33.77 -22.94
C GLN A 50 -7.17 -33.73 -23.76
N TYR A 51 -6.25 -32.80 -23.45
CA TYR A 51 -5.03 -32.57 -24.22
C TYR A 51 -3.83 -32.32 -23.29
N PRO A 52 -3.22 -33.38 -22.72
CA PRO A 52 -2.14 -33.29 -21.71
C PRO A 52 -0.78 -32.73 -22.20
N GLY A 53 -0.75 -32.03 -23.35
CA GLY A 53 0.42 -31.33 -23.88
C GLY A 53 0.16 -29.86 -24.25
N ILE A 54 -1.03 -29.33 -23.97
CA ILE A 54 -1.40 -27.94 -24.28
C ILE A 54 -1.35 -27.11 -23.00
N SER A 55 -0.57 -26.03 -23.01
CA SER A 55 -0.53 -25.05 -21.92
C SER A 55 -1.30 -23.78 -22.31
N ILE A 56 -2.13 -23.27 -21.40
CA ILE A 56 -2.85 -22.02 -21.60
C ILE A 56 -2.06 -20.91 -20.91
N THR A 57 -1.64 -19.90 -21.68
CA THR A 57 -0.97 -18.72 -21.14
C THR A 57 -1.78 -17.46 -21.45
N PHE A 58 -2.30 -16.84 -20.40
CA PHE A 58 -2.98 -15.55 -20.51
C PHE A 58 -1.93 -14.46 -20.81
N GLY A 59 -2.21 -13.64 -21.83
CA GLY A 59 -1.37 -12.54 -22.29
C GLY A 59 -2.18 -11.24 -22.40
N GLY A 60 -1.60 -10.21 -23.03
CA GLY A 60 -2.27 -8.92 -23.20
C GLY A 60 -2.29 -8.08 -21.92
N GLU A 61 -3.36 -7.30 -21.75
CA GLU A 61 -3.50 -6.26 -20.73
C GLU A 61 -3.30 -6.76 -19.29
N GLU A 62 -3.71 -7.98 -18.98
CA GLU A 62 -3.52 -8.60 -17.66
C GLU A 62 -2.03 -8.84 -17.35
N LYS A 63 -1.26 -9.34 -18.33
CA LYS A 63 0.17 -9.60 -18.16
C LYS A 63 0.95 -8.28 -17.99
N ASP A 64 0.56 -7.25 -18.72
CA ASP A 64 1.17 -5.92 -18.61
C ASP A 64 0.79 -5.22 -17.30
N THR A 65 -0.45 -5.41 -16.83
CA THR A 65 -0.89 -4.96 -15.51
C THR A 65 -0.10 -5.64 -14.39
N GLN A 66 0.05 -6.97 -14.41
CA GLN A 66 0.83 -7.70 -13.41
C GLN A 66 2.32 -7.31 -13.43
N ARG A 67 2.92 -7.13 -14.60
CA ARG A 67 4.30 -6.63 -14.74
C ARG A 67 4.46 -5.24 -14.13
N SER A 68 3.49 -4.36 -14.38
CA SER A 68 3.48 -3.00 -13.84
C SER A 68 3.28 -3.02 -12.32
N MET A 69 2.38 -3.86 -11.79
CA MET A 69 2.19 -4.08 -10.35
C MET A 69 3.47 -4.55 -9.67
N THR A 70 4.15 -5.53 -10.27
CA THR A 70 5.40 -6.07 -9.72
C THR A 70 6.51 -5.02 -9.70
N SER A 71 6.65 -4.25 -10.78
CA SER A 71 7.63 -3.16 -10.86
C SER A 71 7.33 -2.06 -9.84
N LEU A 72 6.05 -1.76 -9.63
CA LEU A 72 5.62 -0.74 -8.67
C LEU A 72 5.80 -1.21 -7.22
N ALA A 73 5.54 -2.49 -6.91
CA ALA A 73 5.84 -3.06 -5.60
C ALA A 73 7.35 -3.00 -5.30
N LYS A 74 8.21 -3.27 -6.29
CA LYS A 74 9.66 -3.08 -6.16
C LYS A 74 10.02 -1.62 -5.91
N ALA A 75 9.42 -0.68 -6.64
CA ALA A 75 9.63 0.74 -6.44
C ALA A 75 9.17 1.19 -5.03
N GLY A 76 8.04 0.68 -4.55
CA GLY A 76 7.54 0.91 -3.20
C GLY A 76 8.49 0.39 -2.12
N LEU A 77 9.09 -0.78 -2.30
CA LEU A 77 10.12 -1.30 -1.39
C LEU A 77 11.36 -0.39 -1.37
N ILE A 78 11.85 0.03 -2.54
CA ILE A 78 12.97 0.97 -2.63
C ILE A 78 12.64 2.28 -1.91
N ALA A 79 11.42 2.79 -2.09
CA ALA A 79 10.94 4.00 -1.42
C ALA A 79 10.91 3.83 0.10
N ILE A 80 10.41 2.70 0.62
CA ILE A 80 10.39 2.40 2.06
C ILE A 80 11.81 2.35 2.62
N PHE A 81 12.76 1.70 1.94
CA PHE A 81 14.17 1.68 2.37
C PHE A 81 14.82 3.07 2.30
N GLY A 82 14.49 3.87 1.28
CA GLY A 82 14.94 5.26 1.16
C GLY A 82 14.43 6.12 2.32
N ILE A 83 13.13 6.05 2.62
CA ILE A 83 12.52 6.74 3.77
C ILE A 83 13.16 6.27 5.07
N PHE A 84 13.35 4.96 5.26
CA PHE A 84 14.05 4.41 6.42
C PHE A 84 15.45 5.03 6.60
N GLY A 85 16.24 5.05 5.53
CA GLY A 85 17.60 5.60 5.54
C GLY A 85 17.61 7.08 5.92
N ILE A 86 16.73 7.89 5.32
CA ILE A 86 16.60 9.31 5.64
C ILE A 86 16.21 9.49 7.13
N LEU A 87 15.20 8.77 7.61
CA LEU A 87 14.73 8.86 9.00
C LEU A 87 15.82 8.43 10.00
N ALA A 88 16.55 7.36 9.71
CA ALA A 88 17.63 6.88 10.57
C ALA A 88 18.73 7.93 10.73
N LEU A 89 19.05 8.66 9.66
CA LEU A 89 20.01 9.76 9.67
C LEU A 89 19.48 10.99 10.42
N THR A 90 18.23 11.39 10.16
CA THR A 90 17.62 12.58 10.78
C THR A 90 17.44 12.42 12.29
N ILE A 91 16.92 11.27 12.75
CA ILE A 91 16.55 11.05 14.16
C ILE A 91 17.72 10.41 14.95
N ARG A 92 18.82 10.03 14.29
CA ARG A 92 20.00 9.36 14.88
C ARG A 92 19.62 8.13 15.71
N SER A 93 18.65 7.36 15.23
CA SER A 93 18.13 6.15 15.89
C SER A 93 17.64 5.15 14.85
N PHE A 94 17.90 3.87 15.05
CA PHE A 94 17.42 2.80 14.15
C PHE A 94 16.04 2.27 14.52
N TRP A 95 15.63 2.37 15.79
CA TRP A 95 14.34 1.84 16.25
C TRP A 95 13.16 2.77 15.94
N LYS A 96 13.36 4.08 16.04
CA LYS A 96 12.30 5.08 15.80
C LYS A 96 11.80 5.09 14.34
N PRO A 97 12.67 5.00 13.32
CA PRO A 97 12.24 4.84 11.93
C PRO A 97 11.38 3.59 11.70
N ILE A 98 11.72 2.46 12.31
CA ILE A 98 10.91 1.23 12.20
C ILE A 98 9.52 1.45 12.77
N LEU A 99 9.44 2.08 13.94
CA LEU A 99 8.16 2.42 14.57
C LEU A 99 7.34 3.35 13.67
N ILE A 100 7.96 4.38 13.09
CA ILE A 100 7.29 5.31 12.18
C ILE A 100 6.79 4.58 10.92
N LEU A 101 7.62 3.74 10.30
CA LEU A 101 7.22 2.98 9.10
C LEU A 101 6.13 1.94 9.38
N SER A 102 6.06 1.41 10.61
CA SER A 102 5.00 0.50 11.02
C SER A 102 3.60 1.14 11.05
N THR A 103 3.50 2.46 10.85
CA THR A 103 2.22 3.15 10.65
C THR A 103 1.67 3.01 9.22
N ILE A 104 2.50 2.69 8.23
CA ILE A 104 2.08 2.54 6.81
C ILE A 104 0.96 1.51 6.64
N PRO A 105 1.04 0.30 7.23
CA PRO A 105 -0.07 -0.66 7.19
C PRO A 105 -1.39 -0.10 7.70
N LEU A 106 -1.39 0.82 8.67
CA LEU A 106 -2.62 1.45 9.18
C LEU A 106 -3.28 2.32 8.11
N GLY A 107 -2.49 3.00 7.29
CA GLY A 107 -3.00 3.74 6.13
C GLY A 107 -3.58 2.80 5.06
N ILE A 108 -2.91 1.66 4.81
CA ILE A 108 -3.40 0.65 3.86
C ILE A 108 -4.76 0.10 4.30
N ILE A 109 -5.01 -0.10 5.59
CA ILE A 109 -6.33 -0.49 6.11
C ILE A 109 -7.42 0.50 5.67
N GLY A 110 -7.12 1.80 5.75
CA GLY A 110 -8.02 2.86 5.25
C GLY A 110 -8.36 2.71 3.78
N ILE A 111 -7.39 2.36 2.95
CA ILE A 111 -7.56 2.15 1.51
C ILE A 111 -8.42 0.91 1.24
N VAL A 112 -8.13 -0.19 1.93
CA VAL A 112 -8.89 -1.45 1.82
C VAL A 112 -10.36 -1.24 2.20
N ILE A 113 -10.66 -0.34 3.13
CA ILE A 113 -12.02 0.04 3.50
C ILE A 113 -12.62 1.02 2.47
N GLY A 114 -11.85 2.02 2.04
CA GLY A 114 -12.33 3.12 1.20
C GLY A 114 -12.65 2.75 -0.25
N PHE A 115 -11.90 1.83 -0.85
CA PHE A 115 -12.10 1.41 -2.24
C PHE A 115 -13.45 0.70 -2.46
N PRO A 116 -13.82 -0.31 -1.64
CA PRO A 116 -15.15 -0.92 -1.70
C PRO A 116 -16.29 0.08 -1.47
N LEU A 117 -16.14 1.00 -0.51
CA LEU A 117 -17.16 2.04 -0.24
C LEU A 117 -17.37 2.99 -1.42
N SER A 118 -16.34 3.17 -2.25
CA SER A 118 -16.38 4.03 -3.42
C SER A 118 -16.74 3.29 -4.71
N GLY A 119 -16.97 1.96 -4.63
CA GLY A 119 -17.25 1.12 -5.78
C GLY A 119 -16.11 1.05 -6.80
N LYS A 120 -14.86 1.26 -6.39
CA LYS A 120 -13.69 1.24 -7.29
C LYS A 120 -12.70 0.14 -6.89
N SER A 121 -12.05 -0.43 -7.90
CA SER A 121 -10.98 -1.42 -7.72
C SER A 121 -9.62 -0.75 -7.57
N ILE A 122 -8.71 -1.40 -6.85
CA ILE A 122 -7.32 -0.93 -6.72
C ILE A 122 -6.63 -1.12 -8.07
N SER A 123 -6.36 -0.01 -8.75
CA SER A 123 -5.68 0.01 -10.05
C SER A 123 -4.19 0.34 -9.92
N PHE A 124 -3.48 0.34 -11.05
CA PHE A 124 -2.09 0.78 -11.12
C PHE A 124 -1.88 2.20 -10.59
N LEU A 125 -2.76 3.14 -10.94
CA LEU A 125 -2.70 4.50 -10.38
C LEU A 125 -2.93 4.52 -8.88
N ALA A 126 -3.89 3.74 -8.37
CA ALA A 126 -4.16 3.69 -6.94
C ALA A 126 -2.88 3.36 -6.16
N MET A 127 -2.10 2.38 -6.63
CA MET A 127 -0.82 1.98 -6.05
C MET A 127 0.23 3.09 -6.03
N ILE A 128 0.27 3.97 -7.04
CA ILE A 128 1.13 5.18 -7.00
C ILE A 128 0.69 6.09 -5.85
N GLY A 129 -0.63 6.25 -5.67
CA GLY A 129 -1.21 6.93 -4.51
C GLY A 129 -0.80 6.31 -3.17
N ILE A 130 -0.74 4.97 -3.08
CA ILE A 130 -0.28 4.24 -1.87
C ILE A 130 1.19 4.55 -1.56
N ILE A 131 2.05 4.58 -2.58
CA ILE A 131 3.47 4.94 -2.38
C ILE A 131 3.58 6.39 -1.91
N GLY A 132 2.81 7.31 -2.49
CA GLY A 132 2.75 8.69 -2.04
C GLY A 132 2.23 8.85 -0.61
N LEU A 133 1.23 8.04 -0.22
CA LEU A 133 0.67 8.01 1.13
C LEU A 133 1.74 7.75 2.18
N ALA A 134 2.67 6.84 1.91
CA ALA A 134 3.74 6.50 2.85
C ALA A 134 4.50 7.75 3.32
N GLY A 135 4.83 8.68 2.41
CA GLY A 135 5.53 9.92 2.75
C GLY A 135 4.70 10.86 3.63
N VAL A 136 3.45 11.09 3.23
CA VAL A 136 2.55 12.00 3.99
C VAL A 136 2.25 11.44 5.38
N LEU A 137 2.04 10.13 5.49
CA LEU A 137 1.74 9.46 6.76
C LEU A 137 2.96 9.39 7.69
N VAL A 138 4.15 9.19 7.12
CA VAL A 138 5.43 9.25 7.84
C VAL A 138 5.65 10.65 8.43
N ASN A 139 5.29 11.71 7.71
CA ASN A 139 5.41 13.08 8.19
C ASN A 139 4.56 13.36 9.45
N ALA A 140 3.34 12.84 9.53
CA ALA A 140 2.52 12.96 10.73
C ALA A 140 3.17 12.26 11.94
N SER A 141 3.75 11.08 11.70
CA SER A 141 4.33 10.24 12.75
C SER A 141 5.69 10.76 13.25
N ILE A 142 6.56 11.25 12.37
CA ILE A 142 7.87 11.81 12.77
C ILE A 142 7.70 13.03 13.67
N VAL A 143 6.77 13.93 13.35
CA VAL A 143 6.52 15.14 14.16
C VAL A 143 6.06 14.78 15.58
N LEU A 144 5.26 13.73 15.73
CA LEU A 144 4.84 13.24 17.04
C LEU A 144 6.00 12.61 17.82
N VAL A 145 6.78 11.73 17.18
CA VAL A 145 7.94 11.09 17.82
C VAL A 145 8.98 12.12 18.26
N ASP A 146 9.27 13.11 17.42
CA ASP A 146 10.22 14.18 17.73
C ASP A 146 9.72 15.07 18.89
N CYS A 147 8.42 15.35 18.94
CA CYS A 147 7.81 16.05 20.07
C CYS A 147 7.94 15.27 21.39
N ILE A 148 7.73 13.94 21.34
CA ILE A 148 7.91 13.06 22.51
C ILE A 148 9.36 13.10 22.97
N ASP A 149 10.32 12.99 22.04
CA ASP A 149 11.74 13.04 22.35
C ASP A 149 12.19 14.39 22.92
N SER A 150 11.67 15.49 22.39
CA SER A 150 11.96 16.84 22.91
C SER A 150 11.47 16.98 24.36
N ILE A 151 10.20 16.64 24.64
CA ILE A 151 9.66 16.74 26.00
C ILE A 151 10.40 15.80 26.96
N ARG A 152 10.79 14.61 26.49
CA ARG A 152 11.58 13.66 27.29
C ARG A 152 12.97 14.18 27.67
N LYS A 153 13.59 15.00 26.82
CA LYS A 153 14.90 15.61 27.13
C LYS A 153 14.77 16.74 28.15
N ASP A 154 13.68 17.49 28.09
CA ASP A 154 13.49 18.71 28.88
C ASP A 154 12.74 18.47 30.21
N SER A 155 12.08 17.31 30.36
CA SER A 155 11.25 16.97 31.51
C SER A 155 11.76 15.74 32.28
N LYS A 156 11.55 15.75 33.60
CA LYS A 156 11.73 14.58 34.48
C LYS A 156 10.43 13.79 34.71
N ALA A 157 9.36 14.14 34.01
CA ALA A 157 8.06 13.49 34.10
C ALA A 157 8.12 12.00 33.70
N SER A 158 7.12 11.25 34.13
CA SER A 158 6.95 9.85 33.73
C SER A 158 6.72 9.73 32.22
N MET A 159 7.03 8.56 31.64
CA MET A 159 6.82 8.34 30.20
C MET A 159 5.36 8.57 29.80
N ASP A 160 4.40 8.15 30.63
CA ASP A 160 2.98 8.30 30.33
C ASP A 160 2.54 9.77 30.29
N GLU A 161 3.02 10.59 31.23
CA GLU A 161 2.77 12.04 31.23
C GLU A 161 3.36 12.70 29.97
N ILE A 162 4.58 12.31 29.58
CA ILE A 162 5.24 12.82 28.37
C ILE A 162 4.43 12.45 27.11
N LEU A 163 3.98 11.19 27.01
CA LEU A 163 3.21 10.70 25.87
C LEU A 163 1.86 11.43 25.75
N VAL A 164 1.15 11.63 26.87
CA VAL A 164 -0.12 12.35 26.89
C VAL A 164 0.08 13.82 26.50
N GLU A 165 1.10 14.49 27.04
CA GLU A 165 1.38 15.89 26.75
C GLU A 165 1.79 16.10 25.29
N ALA A 166 2.69 15.25 24.77
CA ALA A 166 3.09 15.30 23.37
C ALA A 166 1.91 15.07 22.43
N SER A 167 1.06 14.08 22.75
CA SER A 167 -0.13 13.77 21.95
C SER A 167 -1.09 14.94 21.94
N LYS A 168 -1.36 15.58 23.09
CA LYS A 168 -2.21 16.79 23.17
C LYS A 168 -1.67 17.94 22.32
N ARG A 169 -0.35 18.20 22.38
CA ARG A 169 0.29 19.28 21.60
C ARG A 169 0.20 19.05 20.10
N ARG A 170 0.31 17.80 19.65
CA ARG A 170 0.37 17.46 18.23
C ARG A 170 -0.95 17.00 17.62
N PHE A 171 -1.95 16.66 18.43
CA PHE A 171 -3.27 16.25 17.97
C PHE A 171 -3.90 17.26 17.00
N ARG A 172 -4.02 18.54 17.40
CA ARG A 172 -4.66 19.57 16.57
C ARG A 172 -3.87 19.85 15.27
N PRO A 173 -2.55 20.08 15.29
CA PRO A 173 -1.79 20.28 14.06
C PRO A 173 -1.87 19.10 13.08
N ILE A 174 -1.73 17.87 13.57
CA ILE A 174 -1.74 16.66 12.72
C ILE A 174 -3.11 16.42 12.09
N LEU A 175 -4.19 16.66 12.85
CA LEU A 175 -5.54 16.56 12.30
C LEU A 175 -5.83 17.64 11.26
N LEU A 176 -5.37 18.88 11.51
CA LEU A 176 -5.60 19.98 10.58
C LEU A 176 -4.89 19.75 9.25
N THR A 177 -3.64 19.27 9.27
CA THR A 177 -2.93 18.94 8.02
C THR A 177 -3.63 17.82 7.26
N THR A 178 -4.05 16.77 7.96
CA THR A 178 -4.79 15.65 7.35
C THR A 178 -6.11 16.10 6.76
N LEU A 179 -6.89 16.88 7.51
CA LEU A 179 -8.18 17.38 7.05
C LEU A 179 -8.03 18.29 5.83
N THR A 180 -7.05 19.19 5.84
CA THR A 180 -6.77 20.07 4.69
C THR A 180 -6.34 19.26 3.46
N THR A 181 -5.49 18.24 3.62
CA THR A 181 -5.09 17.38 2.50
C THR A 181 -6.28 16.58 1.97
N VAL A 182 -7.05 15.93 2.84
CA VAL A 182 -8.25 15.17 2.43
C VAL A 182 -9.24 16.09 1.74
N ALA A 183 -9.51 17.27 2.31
CA ALA A 183 -10.41 18.26 1.71
C ALA A 183 -9.94 18.75 0.33
N GLY A 184 -8.63 18.92 0.13
CA GLY A 184 -8.07 19.26 -1.17
C GLY A 184 -8.19 18.15 -2.22
N LEU A 185 -8.19 16.88 -1.79
CA LEU A 185 -8.29 15.71 -2.67
C LEU A 185 -9.74 15.27 -2.93
N LEU A 186 -10.68 15.62 -2.05
CA LEU A 186 -12.08 15.21 -2.12
C LEU A 186 -12.75 15.55 -3.48
N PRO A 187 -12.61 16.76 -4.05
CA PRO A 187 -13.25 17.08 -5.31
C PRO A 187 -12.82 16.15 -6.44
N THR A 188 -11.52 15.88 -6.54
CA THR A 188 -10.96 14.99 -7.57
C THR A 188 -11.34 13.53 -7.31
N ALA A 189 -11.31 13.07 -6.06
CA ALA A 189 -11.64 11.70 -5.70
C ALA A 189 -13.09 11.31 -6.04
N TYR A 190 -14.02 12.27 -5.93
CA TYR A 190 -15.45 12.09 -6.24
C TYR A 190 -15.90 12.78 -7.53
N SER A 191 -14.96 13.19 -8.38
CA SER A 191 -15.23 13.78 -9.70
C SER A 191 -16.09 15.05 -9.69
N LEU A 192 -16.03 15.83 -8.60
CA LEU A 192 -16.69 17.12 -8.47
C LEU A 192 -15.93 18.15 -9.32
N GLY A 193 -16.46 18.45 -10.51
CA GLY A 193 -15.88 19.42 -11.45
C GLY A 193 -15.07 18.80 -12.60
N GLY A 194 -15.04 17.47 -12.72
CA GLY A 194 -14.39 16.76 -13.82
C GLY A 194 -14.03 15.32 -13.47
N SER A 195 -14.09 14.41 -14.45
CA SER A 195 -13.70 13.02 -14.26
C SER A 195 -12.35 12.77 -14.94
N ASP A 196 -11.29 12.63 -14.14
CA ASP A 196 -9.97 12.23 -14.63
C ASP A 196 -9.66 10.78 -14.19
N PRO A 197 -9.68 9.80 -15.12
CA PRO A 197 -9.40 8.41 -14.83
C PRO A 197 -8.02 8.18 -14.19
N ILE A 198 -7.09 9.12 -14.38
CA ILE A 198 -5.75 9.07 -13.80
C ILE A 198 -5.78 9.50 -12.34
N LEU A 199 -6.34 10.67 -12.06
CA LEU A 199 -6.27 11.28 -10.73
C LEU A 199 -7.25 10.67 -9.72
N ILE A 200 -8.43 10.22 -10.16
CA ILE A 200 -9.46 9.66 -9.27
C ILE A 200 -8.91 8.52 -8.39
N PRO A 201 -8.37 7.41 -8.93
CA PRO A 201 -7.87 6.32 -8.10
C PRO A 201 -6.68 6.72 -7.21
N MET A 202 -5.83 7.66 -7.65
CA MET A 202 -4.70 8.16 -6.86
C MET A 202 -5.17 8.95 -5.63
N THR A 203 -6.07 9.91 -5.87
CA THR A 203 -6.60 10.81 -4.83
C THR A 203 -7.51 10.07 -3.86
N LEU A 204 -8.24 9.05 -4.34
CA LEU A 204 -9.04 8.18 -3.48
C LEU A 204 -8.17 7.36 -2.51
N ALA A 205 -7.08 6.77 -3.01
CA ALA A 205 -6.11 6.05 -2.18
C ALA A 205 -5.46 6.96 -1.12
N LEU A 206 -5.03 8.15 -1.52
CA LEU A 206 -4.46 9.13 -0.61
C LEU A 206 -5.48 9.62 0.43
N GLY A 207 -6.70 9.94 0.01
CA GLY A 207 -7.73 10.48 0.91
C GLY A 207 -8.15 9.50 2.00
N TRP A 208 -8.56 8.28 1.61
CA TRP A 208 -8.97 7.25 2.55
C TRP A 208 -7.79 6.73 3.40
N GLY A 209 -6.64 6.52 2.77
CA GLY A 209 -5.46 6.03 3.46
C GLY A 209 -4.91 7.03 4.46
N LEU A 210 -4.91 8.33 4.15
CA LEU A 210 -4.45 9.36 5.07
C LEU A 210 -5.45 9.59 6.20
N GLY A 211 -6.75 9.64 5.91
CA GLY A 211 -7.77 9.84 6.93
C GLY A 211 -7.70 8.78 8.03
N PHE A 212 -7.78 7.50 7.64
CA PHE A 212 -7.71 6.39 8.61
C PHE A 212 -6.30 6.18 9.15
N GLY A 213 -5.28 6.32 8.30
CA GLY A 213 -3.89 6.14 8.70
C GLY A 213 -3.46 7.14 9.77
N THR A 214 -3.80 8.42 9.61
CA THR A 214 -3.46 9.45 10.61
C THR A 214 -4.20 9.22 11.92
N LEU A 215 -5.51 8.91 11.85
CA LEU A 215 -6.27 8.61 13.07
C LEU A 215 -5.66 7.40 13.79
N GLY A 216 -5.35 6.33 13.07
CA GLY A 216 -4.69 5.15 13.62
C GLY A 216 -3.31 5.45 14.19
N SER A 217 -2.47 6.20 13.47
CA SER A 217 -1.09 6.49 13.89
C SER A 217 -1.03 7.35 15.16
N LEU A 218 -1.99 8.26 15.35
CA LEU A 218 -2.08 9.12 16.52
C LEU A 218 -2.28 8.34 17.83
N PHE A 219 -2.97 7.20 17.78
CA PHE A 219 -3.10 6.27 18.91
C PHE A 219 -1.97 5.23 18.93
N TYR A 220 -1.62 4.69 17.78
CA TYR A 220 -0.65 3.60 17.66
C TYR A 220 0.75 4.01 18.09
N VAL A 221 1.21 5.21 17.71
CA VAL A 221 2.58 5.68 18.01
C VAL A 221 2.82 5.82 19.52
N PRO A 222 1.98 6.52 20.31
CA PRO A 222 2.15 6.60 21.76
C PRO A 222 2.07 5.25 22.46
N VAL A 223 1.11 4.40 22.07
CA VAL A 223 0.93 3.06 22.67
C VAL A 223 2.16 2.18 22.43
N THR A 224 2.67 2.17 21.20
CA THR A 224 3.86 1.37 20.85
C THR A 224 5.09 1.85 21.63
N LEU A 225 5.24 3.17 21.81
CA LEU A 225 6.34 3.73 22.61
C LEU A 225 6.20 3.41 24.11
N SER A 226 4.99 3.45 24.66
CA SER A 226 4.72 3.05 26.06
C SER A 226 5.09 1.58 26.30
N VAL A 227 4.62 0.67 25.43
CA VAL A 227 4.94 -0.76 25.50
C VAL A 227 6.45 -1.00 25.38
N PHE A 228 7.12 -0.30 24.46
CA PHE A 228 8.57 -0.42 24.30
C PHE A 228 9.34 0.06 25.55
N ASN A 229 8.89 1.15 26.17
CA ASN A 229 9.47 1.65 27.41
C ASN A 229 9.31 0.66 28.57
N ASP A 230 8.12 0.06 28.72
CA ASP A 230 7.85 -0.94 29.75
C ASP A 230 8.69 -2.21 29.58
N LEU A 231 8.84 -2.68 28.33
CA LEU A 231 9.72 -3.78 28.00
C LEU A 231 11.16 -3.46 28.40
N MET A 232 11.68 -2.28 28.04
CA MET A 232 13.03 -1.85 28.41
C MET A 232 13.25 -1.80 29.93
N ILE A 233 12.29 -1.29 30.70
CA ILE A 233 12.37 -1.26 32.17
C ILE A 233 12.40 -2.69 32.74
N LYS A 234 11.56 -3.59 32.20
CA LYS A 234 11.47 -4.98 32.65
C LYS A 234 12.74 -5.79 32.33
N PHE A 235 13.32 -5.60 31.15
CA PHE A 235 14.59 -6.23 30.76
C PHE A 235 15.79 -5.62 31.51
N GLY A 236 15.78 -4.31 31.77
CA GLY A 236 16.79 -3.63 32.58
C GLY A 236 16.84 -4.14 34.02
N LYS A 237 15.68 -4.25 34.69
CA LYS A 237 15.58 -4.81 36.06
C LYS A 237 16.05 -6.27 36.14
N LYS A 238 15.91 -7.06 35.07
CA LYS A 238 16.35 -8.47 35.04
C LYS A 238 17.87 -8.63 34.93
N LYS A 239 18.59 -7.63 34.39
CA LYS A 239 20.07 -7.60 34.39
C LYS A 239 20.65 -7.20 35.75
N THR A 240 19.98 -6.33 36.51
CA THR A 240 20.48 -5.89 37.83
C THR A 240 20.23 -6.92 38.94
N LYS A 241 19.22 -7.79 38.81
CA LYS A 241 18.92 -8.86 39.77
C LYS A 241 19.78 -10.13 39.63
N LYS A 242 20.70 -10.15 38.67
CA LYS A 242 21.56 -11.31 38.33
C LYS A 242 23.05 -11.05 38.61
N LYS A 243 23.37 -9.95 39.29
CA LYS A 243 24.64 -9.66 39.95
C LYS A 243 24.39 -9.64 41.45
#